data_AF-A0A353BH35-F1
#
_entry.id   AF-A0A353BH35-F1
#
_cell.length_a   1.000
_cell.length_b   1.000
_cell.length_c   1.000
_cell.angle_alpha   90.00
_cell.angle_beta   90.00
_cell.angle_gamma   90.00
#
_symmetry.space_group_name_H-M   'P 1'
#
loop_
_entity.id
_entity.type
_entity.pdbx_description
1 polymer ?
#
loop_
_entity_poly.entity_id
_entity_poly.type
_entity_poly.pdbx_seq_one_letter_code
_entity_poly.pdbx_strand_id
1 'polypeptide(L)'
;WAFIGILLTAAFPLFSAGVEGLLESGYLPGSGVNWLAAFWKSFFLQAVFAFPFMVFHRITDTLIERGKLFKKWPFIEVYRGIDWDNMFRIVGWAIVWFWLPVHTVNFMLPPEFRVIVAALLAIVLGLILGVAKRKAVQKDAAG
;
A
#
# COMPACT_ATOMS: atom_id res chain seq x y z
N TRP A 1 -5.30 12.40 -1.71
CA TRP A 1 -5.77 11.53 -0.62
C TRP A 1 -7.23 11.05 -0.76
N ALA A 2 -8.25 11.91 -0.94
CA ALA A 2 -9.65 11.44 -1.08
C ALA A 2 -9.87 10.45 -2.25
N PHE A 3 -9.32 10.74 -3.44
CA PHE A 3 -9.38 9.84 -4.61
C PHE A 3 -8.70 8.48 -4.37
N ILE A 4 -7.56 8.50 -3.70
CA ILE A 4 -6.84 7.28 -3.27
C ILE A 4 -7.70 6.42 -2.35
N GLY A 5 -8.45 7.04 -1.44
CA GLY A 5 -9.39 6.34 -0.57
C GLY A 5 -10.46 5.57 -1.36
N ILE A 6 -11.01 6.17 -2.42
CA ILE A 6 -12.00 5.51 -3.30
C ILE A 6 -11.39 4.27 -3.97
N LEU A 7 -10.17 4.38 -4.49
CA LEU A 7 -9.48 3.24 -5.11
C LEU A 7 -9.28 2.09 -4.12
N LEU A 8 -8.88 2.39 -2.88
CA LEU A 8 -8.71 1.38 -1.84
C LEU A 8 -10.06 0.73 -1.47
N THR A 9 -11.12 1.53 -1.30
CA THR A 9 -12.48 1.01 -1.01
C THR A 9 -12.96 0.02 -2.07
N ALA A 10 -12.58 0.20 -3.33
CA ALA A 10 -12.90 -0.75 -4.41
C ALA A 10 -11.96 -1.96 -4.44
N ALA A 11 -10.65 -1.76 -4.21
CA ALA A 11 -9.65 -2.81 -4.29
C ALA A 11 -9.87 -3.91 -3.22
N PHE A 12 -10.13 -3.52 -1.97
CA PHE A 12 -10.26 -4.48 -0.87
C PHE A 12 -11.35 -5.56 -1.12
N PRO A 13 -12.60 -5.21 -1.47
CA PRO A 13 -13.62 -6.19 -1.83
C PRO A 13 -13.28 -6.97 -3.09
N LEU A 14 -12.72 -6.32 -4.11
CA LEU A 14 -12.36 -6.96 -5.38
C LEU A 14 -11.38 -8.12 -5.17
N PHE A 15 -10.29 -7.87 -4.43
CA PHE A 15 -9.31 -8.91 -4.12
C PHE A 15 -9.86 -9.94 -3.12
N SER A 16 -10.73 -9.53 -2.20
CA SER A 16 -11.37 -10.46 -1.26
C SER A 16 -12.23 -11.50 -1.99
N ALA A 17 -13.14 -11.04 -2.86
CA ALA A 17 -14.01 -11.91 -3.63
C ALA A 17 -13.23 -12.78 -4.62
N GLY A 18 -12.19 -12.22 -5.26
CA GLY A 18 -11.33 -12.99 -6.15
C GLY A 18 -10.61 -14.15 -5.43
N VAL A 19 -10.08 -13.90 -4.23
CA VAL A 19 -9.42 -14.94 -3.43
C VAL A 19 -10.40 -15.97 -2.90
N GLU A 20 -11.60 -15.56 -2.50
CA GLU A 20 -12.66 -16.49 -2.09
C GLU A 20 -13.03 -17.45 -3.23
N GLY A 21 -13.23 -16.93 -4.45
CA GLY A 21 -13.49 -17.78 -5.62
C GLY A 21 -12.36 -18.75 -5.95
N LEU A 22 -11.09 -18.34 -5.77
CA LEU A 22 -9.94 -19.22 -5.98
C LEU A 22 -9.82 -20.33 -4.91
N LEU A 23 -10.19 -20.03 -3.66
CA LEU A 23 -10.24 -21.02 -2.57
C LEU A 23 -11.38 -22.03 -2.77
N GLU A 24 -12.56 -21.55 -3.15
CA GLU A 24 -13.73 -22.39 -3.43
C GLU A 24 -13.50 -23.33 -4.62
N SER A 25 -12.81 -22.83 -5.65
CA SER A 25 -12.45 -23.61 -6.84
C SER A 25 -11.28 -24.59 -6.61
N GLY A 26 -10.67 -24.58 -5.41
CA GLY A 26 -9.53 -25.46 -5.08
C GLY A 26 -8.19 -25.06 -5.71
N TYR A 27 -8.08 -23.88 -6.33
CA TYR A 27 -6.82 -23.36 -6.89
C TYR A 27 -5.86 -22.85 -5.81
N LEU A 28 -6.40 -22.49 -4.64
CA LEU A 28 -5.62 -22.11 -3.47
C LEU A 28 -5.85 -23.11 -2.32
N PRO A 29 -4.79 -23.51 -1.60
CA PRO A 29 -4.95 -24.32 -0.41
C PRO A 29 -5.49 -23.49 0.75
N GLY A 30 -6.16 -24.14 1.70
CA GLY A 30 -6.64 -23.50 2.93
C GLY A 30 -8.09 -23.05 2.91
N SER A 31 -8.94 -23.64 2.06
CA SER A 31 -10.38 -23.42 2.15
C SER A 31 -10.89 -23.75 3.56
N GLY A 32 -11.68 -22.84 4.15
CA GLY A 32 -12.14 -22.93 5.54
C GLY A 32 -11.12 -22.50 6.61
N VAL A 33 -9.86 -22.23 6.25
CA VAL A 33 -8.82 -21.77 7.19
C VAL A 33 -8.73 -20.25 7.16
N ASN A 34 -9.33 -19.58 8.13
CA ASN A 34 -9.48 -18.11 8.15
C ASN A 34 -8.16 -17.35 7.96
N TRP A 35 -7.11 -17.69 8.71
CA TRP A 35 -5.83 -16.99 8.61
C TRP A 35 -5.16 -17.15 7.23
N LEU A 36 -5.32 -18.32 6.60
CA LEU A 36 -4.72 -18.61 5.31
C LEU A 36 -5.50 -17.91 4.19
N ALA A 37 -6.83 -17.84 4.29
CA ALA A 37 -7.63 -16.99 3.42
C ALA A 37 -7.24 -15.51 3.56
N ALA A 38 -7.03 -15.01 4.78
CA ALA A 38 -6.58 -13.65 5.02
C ALA A 38 -5.17 -13.38 4.46
N PHE A 39 -4.26 -14.35 4.57
CA PHE A 39 -2.94 -14.29 3.95
C PHE A 39 -3.05 -14.19 2.43
N TRP A 40 -3.86 -15.02 1.78
CA TRP A 40 -4.04 -14.96 0.33
C TRP A 40 -4.63 -13.63 -0.13
N LYS A 41 -5.62 -13.10 0.60
CA LYS A 41 -6.20 -11.76 0.35
C LYS A 41 -5.13 -10.68 0.41
N SER A 42 -4.29 -10.71 1.45
CA SER A 42 -3.15 -9.82 1.59
C SER A 42 -2.14 -10.01 0.46
N PHE A 43 -1.74 -11.24 0.18
CA PHE A 43 -0.74 -11.58 -0.83
C PHE A 43 -1.12 -11.04 -2.21
N PHE A 44 -2.34 -11.31 -2.69
CA PHE A 44 -2.76 -10.83 -4.01
C PHE A 44 -2.95 -9.32 -4.07
N LEU A 45 -3.50 -8.71 -3.01
CA LEU A 45 -3.57 -7.25 -2.92
C LEU A 45 -2.17 -6.63 -2.99
N GLN A 46 -1.22 -7.18 -2.24
CA GLN A 46 0.15 -6.66 -2.19
C GLN A 46 0.94 -6.90 -3.47
N ALA A 47 0.83 -8.10 -4.04
CA ALA A 47 1.58 -8.49 -5.24
C ALA A 47 1.09 -7.76 -6.49
N VAL A 48 -0.22 -7.54 -6.63
CA VAL A 48 -0.82 -7.01 -7.86
C VAL A 48 -1.08 -5.51 -7.77
N PHE A 49 -1.57 -5.03 -6.62
CA PHE A 49 -2.08 -3.66 -6.51
C PHE A 49 -1.08 -2.71 -5.83
N ALA A 50 -0.38 -3.13 -4.79
CA ALA A 50 0.36 -2.21 -3.94
C ALA A 50 1.49 -1.45 -4.66
N PHE A 51 2.31 -2.13 -5.47
CA PHE A 51 3.43 -1.46 -6.16
C PHE A 51 2.94 -0.49 -7.26
N PRO A 52 2.04 -0.88 -8.20
CA PRO A 52 1.47 0.05 -9.16
C PRO A 52 0.75 1.24 -8.49
N PHE A 53 0.05 0.98 -7.38
CA PHE A 53 -0.59 2.02 -6.59
C PHE A 53 0.41 3.02 -6.02
N MET A 54 1.55 2.58 -5.49
CA MET A 54 2.58 3.47 -4.97
C MET A 54 3.29 4.28 -6.07
N VAL A 55 3.47 3.70 -7.25
CA VAL A 55 3.95 4.43 -8.43
C VAL A 55 2.94 5.52 -8.83
N PHE A 56 1.66 5.16 -8.93
CA PHE A 56 0.59 6.13 -9.22
C PHE A 56 0.58 7.26 -8.18
N HIS A 57 0.65 6.92 -6.90
CA HIS A 57 0.72 7.87 -5.79
C HIS A 57 1.89 8.84 -5.93
N ARG A 58 3.11 8.31 -6.16
CA ARG A 58 4.32 9.14 -6.36
C ARG A 58 4.14 10.11 -7.52
N ILE A 59 3.61 9.62 -8.65
CA ILE A 59 3.40 10.46 -9.83
C ILE A 59 2.38 11.56 -9.53
N THR A 60 1.24 11.20 -8.92
CA THR A 60 0.21 12.20 -8.57
C THR A 60 0.74 13.25 -7.60
N ASP A 61 1.54 12.87 -6.60
CA ASP A 61 2.14 13.80 -5.65
C ASP A 61 3.08 14.78 -6.36
N THR A 62 4.00 14.27 -7.18
CA THR A 62 4.94 15.13 -7.92
C THR A 62 4.21 16.07 -8.89
N LEU A 63 3.09 15.63 -9.49
CA LEU A 63 2.28 16.49 -10.35
C LEU A 63 1.53 17.58 -9.57
N ILE A 64 1.04 17.26 -8.37
CA ILE A 64 0.39 18.22 -7.47
C ILE A 64 1.41 19.26 -7.01
N GLU A 65 2.57 18.84 -6.52
CA GLU A 65 3.66 19.71 -6.07
C GLU A 65 4.10 20.69 -7.16
N ARG A 66 4.13 20.24 -8.42
CA ARG A 66 4.49 21.07 -9.58
C ARG A 66 3.33 21.92 -10.13
N GLY A 67 2.11 21.80 -9.59
CA GLY A 67 0.91 22.46 -10.12
C GLY A 67 0.55 22.02 -11.55
N LYS A 68 0.90 20.79 -11.93
CA LYS A 68 0.76 20.26 -13.30
C LYS A 68 -0.26 19.10 -13.42
N LEU A 69 -1.03 18.80 -12.37
CA LEU A 69 -1.94 17.64 -12.33
C LEU A 69 -2.85 17.49 -13.57
N PHE A 70 -3.36 18.59 -14.13
CA PHE A 70 -4.29 18.57 -15.26
C PHE A 70 -3.66 18.93 -16.62
N LYS A 71 -2.32 18.96 -16.73
CA LYS A 71 -1.65 19.23 -18.02
C LYS A 71 -1.52 17.95 -18.85
N LYS A 72 -1.54 18.07 -20.18
CA LYS A 72 -1.60 16.93 -21.13
C LYS A 72 -0.34 16.04 -21.22
N TRP A 73 0.82 16.48 -20.74
CA TRP A 73 2.11 15.79 -20.96
C TRP A 73 3.10 15.59 -19.79
N PRO A 74 2.80 15.91 -18.52
CA PRO A 74 3.79 15.80 -17.44
C PRO A 74 3.96 14.37 -16.91
N PHE A 75 3.10 13.41 -17.27
CA PHE A 75 3.15 12.04 -16.73
C PHE A 75 4.44 11.30 -17.10
N ILE A 76 4.81 11.27 -18.39
CA ILE A 76 5.99 10.51 -18.85
C ILE A 76 7.30 11.10 -18.30
N GLU A 77 7.35 12.42 -18.19
CA GLU A 77 8.50 13.15 -17.63
C GLU A 77 8.67 12.80 -16.16
N VAL A 78 7.58 12.84 -15.38
CA VAL A 78 7.59 12.48 -13.96
C VAL A 78 7.96 11.01 -13.77
N TYR A 79 7.38 10.10 -14.56
CA TYR A 79 7.71 8.67 -14.51
C TYR A 79 9.19 8.41 -14.77
N ARG A 80 9.78 9.04 -15.80
CA ARG A 80 11.21 8.90 -16.11
C ARG A 80 12.11 9.51 -15.04
N GLY A 81 11.63 10.51 -14.32
CA GLY A 81 12.36 11.15 -13.21
C GLY A 81 12.29 10.39 -11.88
N ILE A 82 11.54 9.28 -11.79
CA ILE A 82 11.52 8.46 -10.59
C ILE A 82 12.86 7.73 -10.45
N ASP A 83 13.46 7.83 -9.26
CA ASP A 83 14.54 6.93 -8.84
C ASP A 83 13.96 5.52 -8.63
N TRP A 84 14.03 4.70 -9.69
CA TRP A 84 13.45 3.37 -9.72
C TRP A 84 14.15 2.41 -8.76
N ASP A 85 15.47 2.51 -8.61
CA ASP A 85 16.23 1.66 -7.71
C ASP A 85 15.77 1.87 -6.26
N ASN A 86 15.64 3.13 -5.85
CA ASN A 86 15.14 3.46 -4.54
C ASN A 86 13.64 3.13 -4.39
N MET A 87 12.84 3.27 -5.45
CA MET A 87 11.43 2.86 -5.45
C MET A 87 11.30 1.36 -5.17
N PHE A 88 11.98 0.50 -5.93
CA PHE A 88 11.95 -0.95 -5.70
C PHE A 88 12.52 -1.32 -4.33
N ARG A 89 13.64 -0.71 -3.94
CA ARG A 89 14.26 -0.99 -2.65
C ARG A 89 13.33 -0.61 -1.49
N ILE A 90 12.86 0.63 -1.41
CA ILE A 90 12.07 1.06 -0.25
C ILE A 90 10.66 0.48 -0.31
N VAL A 91 9.96 0.68 -1.44
CA VAL A 91 8.54 0.31 -1.55
C VAL A 91 8.38 -1.19 -1.68
N GLY A 92 9.22 -1.87 -2.47
CA GLY A 92 9.18 -3.32 -2.60
C GLY A 92 9.41 -4.01 -1.26
N TRP A 93 10.44 -3.61 -0.51
CA TRP A 93 10.66 -4.18 0.83
C TRP A 93 9.55 -3.84 1.82
N ALA A 94 8.99 -2.62 1.77
CA ALA A 94 7.85 -2.27 2.62
C ALA A 94 6.60 -3.12 2.28
N ILE A 95 6.34 -3.38 1.01
CA ILE A 95 5.20 -4.22 0.57
C ILE A 95 5.30 -5.62 1.18
N VAL A 96 6.50 -6.22 1.14
CA VAL A 96 6.73 -7.59 1.62
C VAL A 96 6.83 -7.66 3.15
N TRP A 97 7.64 -6.80 3.77
CA TRP A 97 7.96 -6.95 5.20
C TRP A 97 7.01 -6.23 6.13
N PHE A 98 6.37 -5.15 5.67
CA PHE A 98 5.50 -4.35 6.51
C PHE A 98 4.03 -4.56 6.15
N TRP A 99 3.68 -4.31 4.89
CA TRP A 99 2.27 -4.28 4.49
C TRP A 99 1.64 -5.67 4.34
N LEU A 100 2.38 -6.68 3.85
CA LEU A 100 1.84 -8.04 3.73
C LEU A 100 1.43 -8.63 5.10
N PRO A 101 2.25 -8.58 6.17
CA PRO A 101 1.82 -9.00 7.50
C PRO A 101 0.66 -8.16 8.05
N VAL A 102 0.76 -6.83 7.94
CA VAL A 102 -0.26 -5.90 8.46
C VAL A 102 -1.62 -6.13 7.81
N HIS A 103 -1.67 -6.27 6.48
CA HIS A 103 -2.91 -6.54 5.77
C HIS A 103 -3.42 -7.95 6.00
N THR A 104 -2.56 -8.94 6.24
CA THR A 104 -2.99 -10.29 6.64
C THR A 104 -3.79 -10.22 7.93
N VAL A 105 -3.26 -9.54 8.95
CA VAL A 105 -3.99 -9.33 10.22
C VAL A 105 -5.26 -8.52 9.99
N ASN A 106 -5.21 -7.47 9.18
CA ASN A 106 -6.39 -6.65 8.87
C ASN A 106 -7.51 -7.46 8.19
N PHE A 107 -7.17 -8.38 7.27
CA PHE A 107 -8.15 -9.21 6.58
C PHE A 107 -8.80 -10.27 7.48
N MET A 108 -8.17 -10.63 8.60
CA MET A 108 -8.77 -11.49 9.62
C MET A 108 -9.88 -10.78 10.41
N LEU A 109 -9.88 -9.45 10.41
CA LEU A 109 -10.89 -8.67 11.12
C LEU A 109 -12.21 -8.60 10.33
N PRO A 110 -13.35 -8.49 11.03
CA PRO A 110 -14.62 -8.15 10.41
C PRO A 110 -14.52 -6.85 9.59
N PRO A 111 -15.22 -6.75 8.44
CA PRO A 111 -15.11 -5.61 7.51
C PRO A 111 -15.28 -4.24 8.17
N GLU A 112 -16.15 -4.15 9.18
CA GLU A 112 -16.49 -2.92 9.91
C GLU A 112 -15.28 -2.36 10.68
N PHE A 113 -14.39 -3.24 11.15
CA PHE A 113 -13.20 -2.85 11.91
C PHE A 113 -11.98 -2.55 11.03
N ARG A 114 -11.96 -3.01 9.78
CA ARG A 114 -10.81 -2.82 8.88
C ARG A 114 -10.49 -1.34 8.63
N VAL A 115 -11.53 -0.52 8.48
CA VAL A 115 -11.38 0.93 8.27
C VAL A 115 -10.83 1.61 9.52
N ILE A 116 -11.29 1.21 10.70
CA ILE A 116 -10.83 1.76 11.98
C ILE A 116 -9.36 1.41 12.20
N VAL A 117 -8.96 0.16 11.97
CA VAL A 117 -7.56 -0.27 12.10
C VAL A 117 -6.67 0.44 11.07
N ALA A 118 -7.14 0.63 9.83
CA ALA A 118 -6.40 1.41 8.84
C ALA A 118 -6.19 2.88 9.28
N ALA A 119 -7.20 3.51 9.89
CA ALA A 119 -7.08 4.86 10.42
C ALA A 119 -6.06 4.94 11.57
N LEU A 120 -6.09 3.99 12.51
CA LEU A 120 -5.12 3.91 13.60
C LEU A 120 -3.70 3.66 13.07
N LEU A 121 -3.55 2.77 12.09
CA LEU A 121 -2.27 2.49 11.44
C LEU A 121 -1.69 3.75 10.78
N ALA A 122 -2.51 4.56 10.11
CA ALA A 122 -2.08 5.82 9.51
C ALA A 122 -1.53 6.81 10.55
N ILE A 123 -2.19 6.90 11.72
CA ILE A 123 -1.72 7.73 12.83
C ILE A 123 -0.36 7.22 13.35
N VAL A 124 -0.25 5.91 13.62
CA VAL A 124 0.98 5.29 14.11
C VAL A 124 2.14 5.47 13.13
N LEU A 125 1.91 5.25 11.84
CA LEU A 125 2.92 5.48 10.79
C LEU A 125 3.36 6.93 10.74
N GLY A 126 2.42 7.88 10.83
CA GLY A 126 2.73 9.31 10.89
C GLY A 126 3.66 9.65 12.07
N LEU A 127 3.41 9.07 13.24
CA LEU A 127 4.25 9.23 14.42
C LEU A 127 5.64 8.61 14.23
N ILE A 128 5.72 7.37 13.74
CA ILE A 128 6.99 6.66 13.50
C ILE A 128 7.87 7.45 12.52
N LEU A 129 7.30 7.89 11.40
CA LEU A 129 8.02 8.66 10.38
C LEU A 129 8.45 10.03 10.90
N GLY A 130 7.62 10.69 11.72
CA GLY A 130 7.97 11.94 12.38
C GLY A 130 9.18 11.81 13.30
N VAL A 131 9.24 10.74 14.10
CA VAL A 131 10.36 10.46 14.99
C VAL A 131 11.62 10.06 14.21
N ALA A 132 11.48 9.20 13.19
CA ALA A 132 12.59 8.78 12.34
C ALA A 132 13.25 9.98 11.64
N LYS A 133 12.45 10.91 11.10
CA LYS A 133 12.95 12.15 10.48
C LYS A 133 13.72 13.02 11.46
N ARG A 134 13.22 13.20 12.69
CA ARG A 134 13.92 13.96 13.73
C ARG A 134 15.29 13.35 14.08
N LYS A 135 15.36 12.02 14.20
CA LYS A 135 16.62 11.31 14.48
C LYS A 135 17.62 11.42 13.33
N ALA A 136 17.17 11.35 12.08
CA ALA A 136 18.04 11.53 10.91
C ALA A 136 18.68 12.93 10.90
N VAL A 137 17.87 13.98 11.08
CA VAL A 137 18.36 15.38 11.12
C VAL A 137 19.37 15.61 12.25
N GLN A 138 19.16 15.01 13.43
CA GLN A 138 20.12 15.11 14.54
C GLN A 138 21.44 14.40 14.24
N LYS A 139 21.41 13.28 13.53
CA LYS A 139 22.62 12.53 13.15
C LYS A 139 23.45 13.32 12.12
N ASP A 140 22.80 13.96 11.16
CA ASP A 140 23.45 14.79 10.14
C ASP A 140 24.04 16.08 10.72
N ALA A 141 23.47 16.61 11.81
CA ALA A 141 23.99 17.79 12.51
C ALA A 141 25.17 17.48 13.46
N ALA A 142 25.44 16.20 13.75
CA ALA A 142 26.46 15.75 14.69
C ALA A 142 27.69 15.11 14.02
N GLY A 143 27.69 14.99 12.69
CA GLY A 143 28.81 14.50 11.87
C GLY A 143 29.37 15.61 10.99
#